data_AF-A0A914FK41-F1
#
_entry.id   AF-A0A914FK41-F1
#
_cell.length_a   1.000
_cell.length_b   1.000
_cell.length_c   1.000
_cell.angle_alpha   90.00
_cell.angle_beta   90.00
_cell.angle_gamma   90.00
#
_symmetry.space_group_name_H-M   'P 1'
#
loop_
_entity.id
_entity.type
_entity.pdbx_description
1 polymer ?
#
loop_
_entity_poly.entity_id
_entity_poly.type
_entity_poly.pdbx_seq_one_letter_code
_entity_poly.pdbx_strand_id
1 'polypeptide(L)'
;MFRHFLLSILLLGYSFEIAEMAMGFDASVAVTRAQFLKFKASGNTFFIARVHRSIGQPDSVGIANIKTAYDDMANVAINAGYKIGIYTGAYAWNTICGSSYTSYSSYPLWWANYNKKADLTTGWKNFGGWTKATIHQYDQNHSENGLIFDPNVK
;
A
#
# COMPACT_ATOMS: atom_id res chain seq x y z
N MET A 1 -39.77 9.50 54.63
CA MET A 1 -38.39 10.02 54.64
C MET A 1 -37.70 9.48 53.39
N PHE A 2 -37.39 10.37 52.45
CA PHE A 2 -36.91 10.09 51.10
C PHE A 2 -35.52 9.41 51.08
N ARG A 3 -35.30 8.42 50.21
CA ARG A 3 -33.94 8.04 49.76
C ARG A 3 -33.94 7.53 48.30
N HIS A 4 -33.70 8.49 47.41
CA HIS A 4 -32.94 8.45 46.15
C HIS A 4 -32.86 7.13 45.36
N PHE A 5 -33.61 7.08 44.26
CA PHE A 5 -33.35 6.23 43.10
C PHE A 5 -32.19 6.85 42.29
N LEU A 6 -31.07 6.14 42.11
CA LEU A 6 -30.00 6.55 41.20
C LEU A 6 -30.34 6.02 39.79
N LEU A 7 -30.70 6.94 38.89
CA LEU A 7 -30.76 6.70 37.45
C LEU A 7 -29.32 6.69 36.90
N SER A 8 -28.81 5.52 36.58
CA SER A 8 -27.58 5.36 35.79
C SER A 8 -27.87 5.62 34.31
N ILE A 9 -27.47 6.78 33.81
CA ILE A 9 -27.48 7.10 32.37
C ILE A 9 -26.28 6.40 31.72
N LEU A 10 -26.56 5.38 30.91
CA LEU A 10 -25.57 4.74 30.05
C LEU A 10 -25.47 5.55 28.75
N LEU A 11 -24.49 6.46 28.67
CA LEU A 11 -24.12 7.13 27.42
C LEU A 11 -23.34 6.14 26.55
N LEU A 12 -24.02 5.51 25.60
CA LEU A 12 -23.40 4.82 24.47
C LEU A 12 -22.77 5.89 23.56
N GLY A 13 -21.46 6.09 23.73
CA GLY A 13 -20.67 6.89 22.80
C GLY A 13 -20.60 6.19 21.45
N TYR A 14 -21.38 6.67 20.47
CA TYR A 14 -21.15 6.35 19.07
C TYR A 14 -20.06 7.29 18.54
N SER A 15 -18.88 6.76 18.27
CA SER A 15 -17.86 7.46 17.49
C SER A 15 -18.29 7.47 16.03
N PHE A 16 -18.58 8.66 15.50
CA PHE A 16 -18.64 8.85 14.05
C PHE A 16 -17.22 8.95 13.53
N GLU A 17 -16.76 7.94 12.78
CA GLU A 17 -15.57 8.08 11.95
C GLU A 17 -15.93 9.03 10.80
N ILE A 18 -15.46 10.29 10.92
CA ILE A 18 -15.46 11.19 9.77
C ILE A 18 -14.45 10.62 8.79
N ALA A 19 -14.92 10.10 7.67
CA ALA A 19 -14.05 9.76 6.56
C ALA A 19 -13.33 11.05 6.11
N GLU A 20 -12.05 11.16 6.48
CA GLU A 20 -11.21 12.28 6.07
C GLU A 20 -11.15 12.27 4.54
N MET A 21 -11.54 13.38 3.89
CA MET A 21 -11.44 13.49 2.44
C MET A 21 -9.96 13.49 2.07
N ALA A 22 -9.45 12.33 1.65
CA ALA A 22 -8.10 12.19 1.18
C ALA A 22 -7.94 12.94 -0.15
N MET A 23 -7.15 14.02 -0.15
CA MET A 23 -6.70 14.67 -1.37
C MET A 23 -5.44 13.97 -1.88
N GLY A 24 -5.31 13.80 -3.20
CA GLY A 24 -4.13 13.24 -3.83
C GLY A 24 -3.91 13.84 -5.21
N PHE A 25 -2.74 13.59 -5.78
CA PHE A 25 -2.35 14.15 -7.08
C PHE A 25 -1.71 13.10 -7.99
N ASP A 26 -1.76 13.34 -9.30
CA ASP A 26 -1.01 12.58 -10.30
C ASP A 26 -0.06 13.51 -11.06
N ALA A 27 0.98 12.92 -11.64
CA ALA A 27 1.92 13.66 -12.48
C ALA A 27 2.45 12.76 -13.61
N SER A 28 2.45 13.32 -14.82
CA SER A 28 3.02 12.69 -16.01
C SER A 28 4.48 13.08 -16.28
N VAL A 29 5.06 13.91 -15.40
CA VAL A 29 6.45 14.40 -15.42
C VAL A 29 7.19 14.03 -14.14
N ALA A 30 8.52 14.14 -14.14
CA ALA A 30 9.31 13.87 -12.94
C ALA A 30 8.95 14.84 -11.81
N VAL A 31 8.67 14.30 -10.63
CA VAL A 31 8.37 15.06 -9.41
C VAL A 31 9.55 14.92 -8.47
N THR A 32 10.18 16.05 -8.15
CA THR A 32 11.29 16.10 -7.20
C THR A 32 10.80 15.89 -5.77
N ARG A 33 11.70 15.45 -4.88
CA ARG A 33 11.47 15.36 -3.43
C ARG A 33 10.88 16.64 -2.83
N ALA A 34 11.42 17.79 -3.20
CA ALA A 34 10.94 19.08 -2.70
C ALA A 34 9.48 19.38 -3.13
N GLN A 35 9.07 18.92 -4.31
CA GLN A 35 7.68 19.06 -4.76
C GLN A 35 6.76 18.12 -3.99
N PHE A 36 7.15 16.87 -3.74
CA PHE A 36 6.37 15.94 -2.90
C PHE A 36 6.11 16.49 -1.49
N LEU A 37 7.14 17.03 -0.85
CA LEU A 37 7.01 17.63 0.49
C LEU A 37 6.06 18.82 0.50
N LYS A 38 6.05 19.62 -0.58
CA LYS A 38 5.08 20.73 -0.73
C LYS A 38 3.65 20.23 -0.91
N PHE A 39 3.42 19.19 -1.72
CA PHE A 39 2.09 18.60 -1.88
C PHE A 39 1.59 17.95 -0.59
N LYS A 40 2.47 17.34 0.20
CA LYS A 40 2.13 16.82 1.53
C LYS A 40 1.73 17.94 2.48
N ALA A 41 2.51 19.03 2.53
CA ALA A 41 2.20 20.19 3.36
C ALA A 41 0.89 20.88 2.96
N SER A 42 0.46 20.74 1.70
CA SER A 42 -0.84 21.23 1.21
C SER A 42 -2.00 20.25 1.44
N GLY A 43 -1.80 19.17 2.21
CA GLY A 43 -2.86 18.23 2.58
C GLY A 43 -3.04 17.05 1.63
N ASN A 44 -2.17 16.86 0.62
CA ASN A 44 -2.22 15.63 -0.18
C ASN A 44 -1.69 14.44 0.63
N THR A 45 -2.43 13.35 0.63
CA THR A 45 -2.18 12.14 1.42
C THR A 45 -1.78 10.95 0.56
N PHE A 46 -2.00 10.99 -0.75
CA PHE A 46 -1.58 9.97 -1.70
C PHE A 46 -1.16 10.56 -3.06
N PHE A 47 -0.41 9.77 -3.83
CA PHE A 47 0.07 10.11 -5.17
C PHE A 47 -0.15 8.93 -6.13
N ILE A 48 -0.63 9.23 -7.34
CA ILE A 48 -0.85 8.23 -8.39
C ILE A 48 0.15 8.47 -9.51
N ALA A 49 1.06 7.52 -9.73
CA ALA A 49 2.03 7.62 -10.82
C ALA A 49 1.56 6.82 -12.05
N ARG A 50 1.78 7.39 -13.24
CA ARG A 50 1.58 6.67 -14.50
C ARG A 50 2.67 5.61 -14.69
N VAL A 51 2.32 4.32 -14.77
CA VAL A 51 3.29 3.23 -14.94
C VAL A 51 3.39 2.68 -16.37
N HIS A 52 2.38 2.92 -17.20
CA HIS A 52 2.33 2.51 -18.60
C HIS A 52 1.83 3.67 -19.47
N ARG A 53 2.41 3.78 -20.67
CA ARG A 53 1.98 4.73 -21.71
C ARG A 53 1.02 4.03 -22.67
N SER A 54 0.14 4.79 -23.33
CA SER A 54 -0.80 4.27 -24.35
C SER A 54 -0.14 3.54 -25.53
N ILE A 55 1.18 3.61 -25.63
CA ILE A 55 2.03 2.90 -26.60
C ILE A 55 2.55 1.53 -26.09
N GLY A 56 2.02 1.03 -24.96
CA GLY A 56 2.38 -0.28 -24.41
C GLY A 56 3.79 -0.37 -23.81
N GLN A 57 4.43 0.78 -23.56
CA GLN A 57 5.78 0.85 -23.00
C GLN A 57 5.75 1.29 -21.53
N PRO A 58 6.63 0.74 -20.68
CA PRO A 58 6.85 1.27 -19.33
C PRO A 58 7.15 2.78 -19.35
N ASP A 59 6.60 3.51 -18.38
CA ASP A 59 6.91 4.93 -18.15
C ASP A 59 8.05 5.06 -17.15
N SER A 60 9.28 5.23 -17.64
CA SER A 60 10.48 5.36 -16.80
C SER A 60 10.43 6.56 -15.85
N VAL A 61 9.67 7.60 -16.18
CA VAL A 61 9.52 8.82 -15.36
C VAL A 61 8.52 8.58 -14.22
N GLY A 62 7.37 7.97 -14.52
CA GLY A 62 6.42 7.57 -13.47
C GLY A 62 7.00 6.50 -12.54
N ILE A 63 7.81 5.58 -13.07
CA ILE A 63 8.57 4.61 -12.26
C ILE A 63 9.58 5.31 -11.34
N ALA A 64 10.29 6.34 -11.82
CA ALA A 64 11.19 7.13 -10.98
C ALA A 64 10.43 7.94 -9.91
N ASN A 65 9.24 8.44 -10.22
CA ASN A 65 8.36 9.10 -9.24
C ASN A 65 7.87 8.12 -8.18
N ILE A 66 7.53 6.88 -8.55
CA ILE A 66 7.19 5.81 -7.60
C ILE A 66 8.36 5.53 -6.69
N LYS A 67 9.59 5.42 -7.20
CA LYS A 67 10.77 5.19 -6.34
C LYS A 67 11.00 6.33 -5.35
N THR A 68 10.90 7.57 -5.82
CA THR A 68 11.06 8.77 -4.96
C THR A 68 9.93 8.87 -3.93
N ALA A 69 8.70 8.55 -4.33
CA ALA A 69 7.53 8.53 -3.45
C ALA A 69 7.51 7.33 -2.51
N TYR A 70 8.00 6.15 -2.90
CA TYR A 70 8.07 4.97 -2.04
C TYR A 70 9.01 5.23 -0.88
N ASP A 71 10.18 5.82 -1.16
CA ASP A 71 11.14 6.12 -0.11
C ASP A 71 10.61 7.19 0.85
N ASP A 72 9.98 8.25 0.35
CA ASP A 72 9.43 9.31 1.21
C ASP A 72 8.09 8.93 1.88
N MET A 73 7.17 8.21 1.22
CA MET A 73 5.88 7.82 1.80
C MET A 73 6.03 6.68 2.80
N ALA A 74 6.88 5.69 2.53
CA ALA A 74 7.20 4.66 3.53
C ALA A 74 7.82 5.34 4.75
N ASN A 75 8.83 6.20 4.57
CA ASN A 75 9.47 6.89 5.68
C ASN A 75 8.51 7.85 6.42
N VAL A 76 7.61 8.54 5.73
CA VAL A 76 6.58 9.39 6.36
C VAL A 76 5.60 8.56 7.17
N ALA A 77 5.11 7.44 6.64
CA ALA A 77 4.21 6.54 7.36
C ALA A 77 4.90 5.92 8.59
N ILE A 78 6.16 5.49 8.44
CA ILE A 78 7.00 5.01 9.55
C ILE A 78 7.16 6.10 10.61
N ASN A 79 7.53 7.32 10.21
CA ASN A 79 7.75 8.44 11.13
C ASN A 79 6.46 8.91 11.81
N ALA A 80 5.30 8.69 11.19
CA ALA A 80 3.98 8.95 11.77
C ALA A 80 3.44 7.77 12.62
N GLY A 81 4.23 6.69 12.81
CA GLY A 81 3.89 5.57 13.67
C GLY A 81 3.00 4.50 13.04
N TYR A 82 2.77 4.53 11.73
CA TYR A 82 1.98 3.52 11.05
C TYR A 82 2.77 2.22 10.88
N LYS A 83 2.06 1.09 11.04
CA LYS A 83 2.56 -0.22 10.61
C LYS A 83 2.45 -0.29 9.10
N ILE A 84 3.58 -0.46 8.42
CA ILE A 84 3.63 -0.57 6.96
C ILE A 84 3.99 -1.99 6.52
N GLY A 85 3.60 -2.32 5.29
CA GLY A 85 4.04 -3.50 4.54
C GLY A 85 4.23 -3.11 3.07
N ILE A 86 4.97 -3.94 2.33
CA ILE A 86 5.25 -3.70 0.91
C ILE A 86 4.38 -4.65 0.08
N TYR A 87 3.63 -4.12 -0.89
CA TYR A 87 2.90 -4.92 -1.87
C TYR A 87 3.65 -4.90 -3.21
N THR A 88 4.14 -6.06 -3.65
CA THR A 88 4.82 -6.18 -4.95
C THR A 88 5.00 -7.64 -5.39
N GLY A 89 5.30 -7.83 -6.67
CA GLY A 89 5.78 -9.09 -7.22
C GLY A 89 7.25 -8.98 -7.67
N ALA A 90 7.96 -10.10 -7.75
CA ALA A 90 9.39 -10.12 -8.10
C ALA A 90 9.71 -9.40 -9.43
N TYR A 91 8.85 -9.58 -10.44
CA TYR A 91 9.01 -8.90 -11.74
C TYR A 91 8.90 -7.38 -11.61
N ALA A 92 7.87 -6.89 -10.91
CA ALA A 92 7.66 -5.46 -10.71
C ALA A 92 8.80 -4.86 -9.88
N TRP A 93 9.19 -5.52 -8.79
CA TRP A 93 10.32 -5.08 -7.96
C TRP A 93 11.62 -4.97 -8.78
N ASN A 94 11.98 -6.01 -9.53
CA ASN A 94 13.22 -6.01 -10.30
C ASN A 94 13.19 -4.97 -11.45
N THR A 95 12.03 -4.76 -12.07
CA THR A 95 11.85 -3.77 -13.14
C THR A 95 11.94 -2.34 -12.59
N ILE A 96 11.37 -2.11 -11.42
CA ILE A 96 11.37 -0.83 -10.74
C ILE A 96 12.70 -0.69 -10.01
N CYS A 97 12.84 -1.27 -8.83
CA CYS A 97 13.96 -1.05 -7.91
C CYS A 97 15.31 -1.56 -8.43
N GLY A 98 15.30 -2.58 -9.29
CA GLY A 98 16.51 -3.31 -9.69
C GLY A 98 16.80 -4.49 -8.76
N SER A 99 17.44 -5.52 -9.28
CA SER A 99 17.66 -6.78 -8.58
C SER A 99 18.59 -6.68 -7.37
N SER A 100 19.45 -5.65 -7.31
CA SER A 100 20.37 -5.40 -6.19
C SER A 100 19.77 -4.54 -5.07
N TYR A 101 18.59 -3.94 -5.28
CA TYR A 101 17.96 -3.06 -4.29
C TYR A 101 17.20 -3.87 -3.24
N THR A 102 17.65 -3.77 -1.98
CA THR A 102 17.12 -4.57 -0.86
C THR A 102 16.52 -3.76 0.27
N SER A 103 16.40 -2.43 0.10
CA SER A 103 15.71 -1.59 1.09
C SER A 103 14.28 -2.08 1.27
N TYR A 104 13.74 -1.90 2.47
CA TYR A 104 12.40 -2.31 2.88
C TYR A 104 12.18 -3.82 3.12
N SER A 105 13.19 -4.67 2.91
CA SER A 105 13.11 -6.11 3.24
C SER A 105 12.85 -6.41 4.72
N SER A 106 13.04 -5.44 5.61
CA SER A 106 12.65 -5.52 7.02
C SER A 106 11.14 -5.43 7.26
N TYR A 107 10.35 -4.97 6.28
CA TYR A 107 8.90 -4.85 6.40
C TYR A 107 8.18 -6.08 5.84
N PRO A 108 6.99 -6.43 6.37
CA PRO A 108 6.16 -7.51 5.84
C PRO A 108 5.89 -7.35 4.34
N LEU A 109 6.01 -8.46 3.60
CA LEU A 109 5.72 -8.50 2.17
C LEU A 109 4.35 -9.09 1.92
N TRP A 110 3.53 -8.34 1.19
CA TRP A 110 2.36 -8.84 0.46
C TRP A 110 2.79 -9.14 -0.98
N TRP A 111 3.07 -10.41 -1.22
CA TRP A 111 3.62 -10.92 -2.47
C TRP A 111 2.52 -11.10 -3.51
N ALA A 112 2.66 -10.45 -4.66
CA ALA A 112 1.80 -10.66 -5.82
C ALA A 112 2.40 -11.72 -6.75
N ASN A 113 1.72 -12.87 -6.89
CA ASN A 113 2.05 -13.90 -7.86
C ASN A 113 0.79 -14.72 -8.21
N TYR A 114 0.23 -14.46 -9.39
CA TYR A 114 -1.09 -14.99 -9.77
C TYR A 114 -1.04 -16.44 -10.25
N ASN A 115 -0.53 -17.33 -9.40
CA ASN A 115 -0.27 -18.74 -9.68
C ASN A 115 -1.48 -19.66 -9.40
N LYS A 116 -2.60 -19.10 -8.94
CA LYS A 116 -3.83 -19.83 -8.54
C LYS A 116 -3.62 -20.81 -7.38
N LYS A 117 -2.59 -20.63 -6.56
CA LYS A 117 -2.26 -21.49 -5.40
C LYS A 117 -2.33 -20.69 -4.11
N ALA A 118 -3.31 -21.03 -3.28
CA ALA A 118 -3.53 -20.44 -1.96
C ALA A 118 -2.53 -20.96 -0.91
N ASP A 119 -1.23 -20.73 -1.14
CA ASP A 119 -0.15 -21.00 -0.19
C ASP A 119 0.97 -19.93 -0.31
N LEU A 120 1.96 -19.91 0.58
CA LEU A 120 3.08 -18.94 0.54
C LEU A 120 4.34 -19.44 -0.19
N THR A 121 4.32 -20.64 -0.74
CA THR A 121 5.54 -21.40 -1.10
C THR A 121 5.64 -21.73 -2.59
N THR A 122 4.52 -21.99 -3.25
CA THR A 122 4.48 -22.46 -4.63
C THR A 122 4.94 -21.35 -5.56
N GLY A 123 6.11 -21.53 -6.18
CA GLY A 123 6.69 -20.52 -7.07
C GLY A 123 7.41 -19.37 -6.36
N TRP A 124 7.60 -19.44 -5.04
CA TRP A 124 8.39 -18.45 -4.31
C TRP A 124 9.86 -18.50 -4.73
N LYS A 125 10.45 -17.32 -4.90
CA LYS A 125 11.89 -17.10 -5.09
C LYS A 125 12.28 -15.83 -4.35
N ASN A 126 13.42 -15.83 -3.68
CA ASN A 126 13.90 -14.65 -2.97
C ASN A 126 14.12 -13.49 -3.95
N PHE A 127 13.66 -12.29 -3.58
CA PHE A 127 13.89 -11.06 -4.32
C PHE A 127 13.84 -9.87 -3.36
N GLY A 128 14.47 -8.75 -3.73
CA GLY A 128 14.40 -7.51 -2.94
C GLY A 128 14.86 -7.61 -1.48
N GLY A 129 15.66 -8.64 -1.13
CA GLY A 129 16.07 -8.94 0.24
C GLY A 129 15.08 -9.79 1.05
N TRP A 130 13.86 -10.02 0.57
CA TRP A 130 12.91 -10.92 1.23
C TRP A 130 13.27 -12.39 1.00
N THR A 131 13.28 -13.16 2.09
CA THR A 131 13.43 -14.63 2.07
C THR A 131 12.10 -15.37 2.23
N LYS A 132 11.03 -14.65 2.61
CA LYS A 132 9.66 -15.15 2.69
C LYS A 132 8.64 -14.03 2.53
N ALA A 133 7.46 -14.37 2.04
CA ALA A 133 6.29 -13.50 2.08
C ALA A 133 5.60 -13.54 3.45
N THR A 134 4.81 -12.51 3.76
CA THR A 134 3.87 -12.49 4.89
C THR A 134 2.44 -12.74 4.41
N ILE A 135 2.06 -12.23 3.24
CA ILE A 135 0.77 -12.45 2.58
C ILE A 135 1.07 -12.77 1.12
N HIS A 136 0.26 -13.59 0.46
CA HIS A 136 0.33 -13.87 -0.96
C HIS A 136 -1.01 -13.62 -1.66
N GLN A 137 -1.02 -12.71 -2.63
CA GLN A 137 -2.11 -12.54 -3.59
C GLN A 137 -1.92 -13.53 -4.74
N TYR A 138 -2.67 -14.63 -4.71
CA TYR A 138 -2.50 -15.76 -5.62
C TYR A 138 -3.40 -15.68 -6.87
N ASP A 139 -4.31 -14.70 -6.92
CA ASP A 139 -5.19 -14.44 -8.06
C ASP A 139 -5.66 -12.98 -8.10
N GLN A 140 -6.31 -12.59 -9.20
CA GLN A 140 -6.99 -11.31 -9.40
C GLN A 140 -8.41 -11.52 -9.90
N ASN A 141 -9.32 -10.62 -9.55
CA ASN A 141 -10.70 -10.60 -10.04
C ASN A 141 -11.47 -11.92 -9.84
N HIS A 142 -11.22 -12.64 -8.74
CA HIS A 142 -12.00 -13.83 -8.39
C HIS A 142 -13.44 -13.44 -8.14
N SER A 143 -14.37 -14.18 -8.74
CA SER A 143 -15.81 -13.92 -8.62
C SER A 143 -16.48 -15.05 -7.86
N GLU A 144 -17.09 -14.73 -6.73
CA GLU A 144 -17.81 -15.69 -5.90
C GLU A 144 -18.99 -15.00 -5.21
N ASN A 145 -20.16 -15.64 -5.22
CA ASN A 145 -21.40 -15.11 -4.61
C ASN A 145 -21.76 -13.67 -5.03
N GLY A 146 -21.43 -13.29 -6.27
CA GLY A 146 -21.70 -11.94 -6.80
C GLY A 146 -20.71 -10.86 -6.37
N LEU A 147 -19.61 -11.24 -5.69
CA LEU A 147 -18.52 -10.34 -5.31
C LEU A 147 -17.28 -10.63 -6.16
N ILE A 148 -16.64 -9.56 -6.67
CA ILE A 148 -15.34 -9.63 -7.34
C ILE A 148 -14.28 -9.13 -6.36
N PHE A 149 -13.27 -9.95 -6.10
CA PHE A 149 -12.18 -9.60 -5.18
C PHE A 149 -10.87 -10.27 -5.59
N ASP A 150 -9.75 -9.75 -5.08
CA ASP A 150 -8.45 -10.39 -5.24
C ASP A 150 -8.17 -11.27 -4.02
N PRO A 151 -8.08 -12.60 -4.18
CA PRO A 151 -7.93 -13.50 -3.04
C PRO A 151 -6.48 -13.55 -2.54
N ASN A 152 -6.35 -13.69 -1.22
CA ASN A 152 -5.07 -13.66 -0.52
C ASN A 152 -4.98 -14.77 0.52
N VAL A 153 -3.76 -15.21 0.81
CA VAL A 153 -3.45 -16.17 1.88
C VAL A 153 -2.31 -15.65 2.76
N LYS A 154 -2.30 -16.03 4.04
CA LYS A 154 -1.28 -15.69 5.04
C LYS A 154 -0.74 -16.95 5.70
#